data_AF-F9W4M6-F1
#
_entry.id   AF-F9W4M6-F1
#
_cell.length_a   1.000
_cell.length_b   1.000
_cell.length_c   1.000
_cell.angle_alpha   90.00
_cell.angle_beta   90.00
_cell.angle_gamma   90.00
#
_symmetry.space_group_name_H-M   'P 1'
#
loop_
_entity.id
_entity.type
_entity.pdbx_description
1 polymer ?
#
loop_
_entity_poly.entity_id
_entity_poly.type
_entity_poly.pdbx_seq_one_letter_code
_entity_poly.pdbx_strand_id
1 'polypeptide(L)'
;MRMRVWMVVCMEVMVTMGVYGNEKNHNGDEHDRLCKVLSAAVTALQTNSLSNTLKEALYITIFGNKSGGSLDALKGSLPVDYNDEKGKSRANVCGQPPNVGSRDHQQPRWPGHSAPHDLVCLCTPGNDGWPFGESIPGKKKLCGREKSALEIAEGNKGWSSSGNGEEGKKQMQETWNTIAKKCLGGDAGGNDLKEALHDFLRNLHKQSFDKYQERYRLGEDKEDPYPCSGNKKICVMYYNTTEANYPMPWWTELQMAIKNDDELQPKKKREEEINKQENSQKQRQTQKQDQTQLPHTHRTAALQSAQQGSQEAEPDNTENNPNPIATLEETSGTLIIPPSSWLFNALLLI
;
A
#
# COMPACT_ATOMS: atom_id res chain seq x y z
N MET A 1 31.39 -58.76 33.35
CA MET A 1 31.38 -58.26 31.95
C MET A 1 30.05 -57.63 31.51
N ARG A 2 28.88 -57.93 32.10
CA ARG A 2 27.57 -57.39 31.67
C ARG A 2 27.32 -55.88 31.85
N MET A 3 28.01 -55.20 32.78
CA MET A 3 27.86 -53.74 33.00
C MET A 3 28.55 -52.87 31.94
N ARG A 4 29.67 -53.34 31.36
CA ARG A 4 30.42 -52.58 30.35
C ARG A 4 29.71 -52.53 29.00
N VAL A 5 28.92 -53.56 28.68
CA VAL A 5 28.12 -53.61 27.45
C VAL A 5 26.96 -52.62 27.50
N TRP A 6 26.33 -52.44 28.68
CA TRP A 6 25.23 -51.48 28.84
C TRP A 6 25.67 -50.01 28.70
N MET A 7 26.85 -49.64 29.22
CA MET A 7 27.37 -48.27 29.04
C MET A 7 27.71 -47.95 27.58
N VAL A 8 28.21 -48.93 26.81
CA VAL A 8 28.51 -48.74 25.38
C VAL A 8 27.21 -48.59 24.57
N VAL A 9 26.19 -49.40 24.85
CA VAL A 9 24.88 -49.29 24.19
C VAL A 9 24.17 -47.98 24.56
N CYS A 10 24.25 -47.52 25.81
CA CYS A 10 23.68 -46.22 26.20
C CYS A 10 24.44 -45.02 25.58
N MET A 11 25.76 -45.13 25.38
CA MET A 11 26.52 -44.10 24.65
C MET A 11 26.19 -44.08 23.15
N GLU A 12 26.00 -45.22 22.50
CA GLU A 12 25.58 -45.27 21.08
C GLU A 12 24.15 -44.75 20.86
N VAL A 13 23.23 -45.00 21.81
CA VAL A 13 21.86 -44.46 21.76
C VAL A 13 21.83 -42.94 22.04
N MET A 14 22.74 -42.40 22.86
CA MET A 14 22.84 -40.94 23.05
C MET A 14 23.45 -40.21 21.85
N VAL A 15 24.32 -40.86 21.05
CA VAL A 15 24.87 -40.28 19.82
C VAL A 15 23.83 -40.21 18.69
N THR A 16 22.78 -41.04 18.72
CA THR A 16 21.72 -41.03 17.70
C THR A 16 20.52 -40.11 18.01
N MET A 17 20.43 -39.57 19.23
CA MET A 17 19.38 -38.59 19.59
C MET A 17 19.81 -37.11 19.45
N GLY A 18 21.07 -36.85 19.09
CA GLY A 18 21.55 -35.50 18.82
C GLY A 18 21.43 -35.15 17.33
N VAL A 19 20.85 -33.99 17.04
CA VAL A 19 20.66 -33.39 15.70
C VAL A 19 19.40 -33.85 14.95
N TYR A 20 18.23 -33.78 15.60
CA TYR A 20 17.08 -33.23 14.88
C TYR A 20 17.44 -31.79 14.52
N GLY A 21 17.95 -31.58 13.30
CA GLY A 21 18.27 -30.24 12.81
C GLY A 21 17.03 -29.35 12.92
N ASN A 22 17.10 -28.29 13.73
CA ASN A 22 16.03 -27.31 13.86
C ASN A 22 15.62 -26.85 12.46
N GLU A 23 14.30 -26.85 12.20
CA GLU A 23 13.77 -26.33 10.95
C GLU A 23 14.17 -24.85 10.83
N LYS A 24 14.90 -24.49 9.78
CA LYS A 24 15.26 -23.10 9.52
C LYS A 24 14.26 -22.49 8.54
N ASN A 25 13.51 -21.49 8.99
CA ASN A 25 12.61 -20.70 8.14
C ASN A 25 13.28 -19.37 7.76
N HIS A 26 13.88 -19.33 6.57
CA HIS A 26 14.51 -18.12 6.05
C HIS A 26 13.45 -17.05 5.77
N ASN A 27 13.71 -15.82 6.23
CA ASN A 27 12.84 -14.65 6.07
C ASN A 27 11.40 -14.81 6.60
N GLY A 28 11.17 -15.74 7.54
CA GLY A 28 9.82 -16.01 8.08
C GLY A 28 9.22 -14.79 8.78
N ASP A 29 9.96 -14.20 9.70
CA ASP A 29 9.50 -13.06 10.50
C ASP A 29 9.35 -11.80 9.66
N GLU A 30 10.28 -11.58 8.73
CA GLU A 30 10.26 -10.46 7.79
C GLU A 30 9.07 -10.55 6.84
N HIS A 31 8.77 -11.75 6.34
CA HIS A 31 7.58 -12.03 5.56
C HIS A 31 6.32 -11.68 6.34
N ASP A 32 6.20 -12.18 7.58
CA ASP A 32 5.00 -11.98 8.39
C ASP A 32 4.76 -10.49 8.67
N ARG A 33 5.80 -9.72 8.99
CA ARG A 33 5.69 -8.27 9.22
C ARG A 33 5.30 -7.53 7.95
N LEU A 34 5.95 -7.81 6.81
CA LEU A 34 5.61 -7.17 5.55
C LEU A 34 4.19 -7.54 5.08
N CYS A 35 3.79 -8.79 5.25
CA CYS A 35 2.45 -9.28 4.95
C CYS A 35 1.38 -8.59 5.80
N LYS A 36 1.65 -8.34 7.09
CA LYS A 36 0.77 -7.56 7.98
C LYS A 36 0.60 -6.13 7.51
N VAL A 37 1.68 -5.44 7.12
CA VAL A 37 1.58 -4.07 6.57
C VAL A 37 0.75 -4.07 5.30
N LEU A 38 1.01 -4.99 4.37
CA LEU A 38 0.26 -5.07 3.12
C LEU A 38 -1.23 -5.35 3.35
N SER A 39 -1.55 -6.28 4.25
CA SER A 39 -2.94 -6.59 4.60
C SER A 39 -3.64 -5.38 5.22
N ALA A 40 -3.00 -4.71 6.18
CA ALA A 40 -3.54 -3.51 6.80
C ALA A 40 -3.71 -2.36 5.79
N ALA A 41 -2.78 -2.21 4.84
CA ALA A 41 -2.87 -1.22 3.78
C ALA A 41 -4.06 -1.49 2.84
N VAL A 42 -4.29 -2.75 2.46
CA VAL A 42 -5.46 -3.15 1.65
C VAL A 42 -6.76 -2.87 2.40
N THR A 43 -6.83 -3.26 3.68
CA THR A 43 -8.00 -3.00 4.53
C THR A 43 -8.26 -1.50 4.67
N ALA A 44 -7.22 -0.70 4.93
CA ALA A 44 -7.34 0.75 5.02
C ALA A 44 -7.85 1.35 3.70
N LEU A 45 -7.30 0.93 2.55
CA LEU A 45 -7.69 1.43 1.24
C LEU A 45 -9.16 1.17 0.90
N GLN A 46 -9.74 0.09 1.43
CA GLN A 46 -11.15 -0.26 1.26
C GLN A 46 -12.10 0.58 2.14
N THR A 47 -11.57 1.39 3.07
CA THR A 47 -12.38 2.29 3.89
C THR A 47 -12.70 3.60 3.14
N ASN A 48 -13.92 4.13 3.31
CA ASN A 48 -14.43 5.27 2.55
C ASN A 48 -13.96 6.66 3.07
N SER A 49 -13.14 6.71 4.12
CA SER A 49 -12.86 7.96 4.87
C SER A 49 -11.38 8.39 4.87
N LEU A 50 -10.62 7.98 3.86
CA LEU A 50 -9.19 8.31 3.77
C LEU A 50 -8.97 9.73 3.22
N SER A 51 -7.94 10.42 3.73
CA SER A 51 -7.45 11.62 3.07
C SER A 51 -6.86 11.30 1.70
N ASN A 52 -6.81 12.28 0.80
CA ASN A 52 -6.18 12.09 -0.51
C ASN A 52 -4.69 11.70 -0.37
N THR A 53 -3.99 12.28 0.59
CA THR A 53 -2.58 11.99 0.86
C THR A 53 -2.38 10.56 1.34
N LEU A 54 -3.19 10.08 2.28
CA LEU A 54 -3.13 8.70 2.75
C LEU A 54 -3.52 7.71 1.66
N LYS A 55 -4.54 8.03 0.87
CA LYS A 55 -4.96 7.22 -0.28
C LYS A 55 -3.85 7.07 -1.32
N GLU A 56 -3.16 8.16 -1.67
CA GLU A 56 -2.02 8.12 -2.60
C GLU A 56 -0.86 7.27 -2.04
N ALA A 57 -0.53 7.43 -0.76
CA ALA A 57 0.53 6.64 -0.13
C ALA A 57 0.18 5.14 -0.06
N LEU A 58 -1.09 4.80 0.16
CA LEU A 58 -1.59 3.43 0.07
C LEU A 58 -1.50 2.89 -1.37
N TYR A 59 -1.78 3.72 -2.38
CA TYR A 59 -1.60 3.34 -3.78
C TYR A 59 -0.14 3.03 -4.12
N ILE A 60 0.79 3.85 -3.66
CA ILE A 60 2.23 3.59 -3.81
C ILE A 60 2.60 2.29 -3.07
N THR A 61 2.09 2.08 -1.86
CA THR A 61 2.38 0.88 -1.07
C THR A 61 1.92 -0.40 -1.76
N ILE A 62 0.71 -0.42 -2.32
CA ILE A 62 0.07 -1.62 -2.86
C ILE A 62 0.42 -1.83 -4.34
N PHE A 63 0.31 -0.78 -5.15
CA PHE A 63 0.46 -0.84 -6.61
C PHE A 63 1.81 -0.29 -7.10
N GLY A 64 2.52 0.46 -6.26
CA GLY A 64 3.81 1.06 -6.60
C GLY A 64 3.75 2.38 -7.36
N ASN A 65 2.53 2.89 -7.60
CA ASN A 65 2.30 4.12 -8.34
C ASN A 65 1.22 4.97 -7.65
N LYS A 66 1.19 6.27 -7.96
CA LYS A 66 0.27 7.24 -7.35
C LYS A 66 -1.17 7.10 -7.82
N SER A 67 -1.37 6.59 -9.03
CA SER A 67 -2.70 6.44 -9.65
C SER A 67 -3.48 5.24 -9.12
N GLY A 68 -2.82 4.32 -8.42
CA GLY A 68 -3.41 3.10 -7.87
C GLY A 68 -3.65 2.03 -8.93
N GLY A 69 -4.78 1.35 -8.81
CA GLY A 69 -5.16 0.26 -9.70
C GLY A 69 -6.28 -0.60 -9.12
N SER A 70 -6.60 -1.70 -9.81
CA SER A 70 -7.55 -2.70 -9.33
C SER A 70 -6.84 -3.77 -8.50
N LEU A 71 -7.33 -4.03 -7.28
CA LEU A 71 -6.84 -5.12 -6.44
C LEU A 71 -7.02 -6.48 -7.12
N ASP A 72 -8.10 -6.69 -7.85
CA ASP A 72 -8.36 -7.94 -8.56
C ASP A 72 -7.38 -8.13 -9.73
N ALA A 73 -7.09 -7.05 -10.47
CA ALA A 73 -6.08 -7.07 -11.51
C ALA A 73 -4.69 -7.38 -10.93
N LEU A 74 -4.33 -6.76 -9.80
CA LEU A 74 -3.08 -7.04 -9.09
C LEU A 74 -3.05 -8.51 -8.63
N LYS A 75 -4.13 -9.03 -8.04
CA LYS A 75 -4.23 -10.44 -7.64
C LYS A 75 -4.25 -11.42 -8.83
N GLY A 76 -4.45 -10.96 -10.06
CA GLY A 76 -4.57 -11.81 -11.24
C GLY A 76 -3.28 -12.56 -11.59
N SER A 77 -2.19 -11.83 -11.86
CA SER A 77 -0.93 -12.41 -12.35
C SER A 77 0.29 -11.71 -11.75
N LEU A 78 1.45 -12.37 -11.83
CA LEU A 78 2.72 -11.68 -11.56
C LEU A 78 2.80 -10.46 -12.49
N PRO A 79 3.19 -9.29 -11.99
CA PRO A 79 3.34 -8.10 -12.83
C PRO A 79 4.22 -8.36 -14.06
N VAL A 80 3.84 -7.76 -15.19
CA VAL A 80 4.47 -8.06 -16.49
C VAL A 80 5.90 -7.54 -16.61
N ASP A 81 6.24 -6.52 -15.82
CA ASP A 81 7.56 -5.88 -15.73
C ASP A 81 8.68 -6.84 -15.32
N TYR A 82 8.38 -7.96 -14.65
CA TYR A 82 9.36 -9.03 -14.40
C TYR A 82 9.78 -9.79 -15.67
N ASN A 83 9.08 -9.62 -16.79
CA ASN A 83 9.48 -10.19 -18.07
C ASN A 83 10.43 -9.28 -18.86
N ASP A 84 10.59 -8.02 -18.46
CA ASP A 84 11.49 -7.08 -19.11
C ASP A 84 12.95 -7.40 -18.76
N GLU A 85 13.90 -7.12 -19.66
CA GLU A 85 15.32 -7.44 -19.44
C GLU A 85 15.87 -6.91 -18.11
N LYS A 86 15.44 -5.70 -17.72
CA LYS A 86 15.83 -5.10 -16.44
C LYS A 86 15.09 -5.72 -15.24
N GLY A 87 13.84 -6.15 -15.43
CA GLY A 87 13.01 -6.79 -14.41
C GLY A 87 13.40 -8.23 -14.11
N LYS A 88 14.04 -8.90 -15.07
CA LYS A 88 14.55 -10.26 -14.98
C LYS A 88 15.74 -10.41 -14.04
N SER A 89 16.56 -9.38 -13.86
CA SER A 89 17.72 -9.44 -12.97
C SER A 89 17.31 -9.15 -11.53
N ARG A 90 17.49 -10.15 -10.66
CA ARG A 90 17.17 -10.02 -9.24
C ARG A 90 17.96 -8.91 -8.54
N ALA A 91 19.27 -8.81 -8.80
CA ALA A 91 20.08 -7.75 -8.21
C ALA A 91 19.54 -6.36 -8.59
N ASN A 92 19.12 -6.16 -9.84
CA ASN A 92 18.62 -4.86 -10.28
C ASN A 92 17.34 -4.46 -9.55
N VAL A 93 16.39 -5.40 -9.42
CA VAL A 93 15.07 -5.06 -8.86
C VAL A 93 15.00 -5.20 -7.33
N CYS A 94 15.84 -6.03 -6.70
CA CYS A 94 15.80 -6.27 -5.24
C CYS A 94 17.00 -5.70 -4.47
N GLY A 95 18.11 -5.41 -5.15
CA GLY A 95 19.39 -5.10 -4.51
C GLY A 95 20.00 -3.75 -4.87
N GLN A 96 19.84 -3.26 -6.10
CA GLN A 96 20.51 -2.05 -6.59
C GLN A 96 19.62 -0.81 -6.45
N PRO A 97 20.19 0.38 -6.30
CA PRO A 97 19.42 1.61 -6.26
C PRO A 97 18.69 1.82 -7.59
N PRO A 98 17.56 2.55 -7.58
CA PRO A 98 16.89 2.95 -8.81
C PRO A 98 17.84 3.80 -9.67
N ASN A 99 17.83 3.58 -10.98
CA ASN A 99 18.77 4.24 -11.91
C ASN A 99 18.20 5.54 -12.52
N VAL A 100 17.08 6.07 -12.00
CA VAL A 100 16.23 7.05 -12.71
C VAL A 100 15.38 7.91 -11.76
N GLY A 101 14.96 9.07 -12.30
CA GLY A 101 14.42 10.26 -11.63
C GLY A 101 13.06 10.21 -10.93
N SER A 102 12.18 9.26 -11.26
CA SER A 102 10.75 9.36 -10.91
C SER A 102 10.03 8.01 -10.88
N ARG A 103 9.03 7.84 -10.02
CA ARG A 103 8.19 6.63 -9.92
C ARG A 103 7.22 6.44 -11.10
N ASP A 104 6.88 7.50 -11.82
CA ASP A 104 5.74 7.52 -12.77
C ASP A 104 6.14 7.22 -14.23
N HIS A 105 7.42 6.92 -14.49
CA HIS A 105 7.87 6.51 -15.83
C HIS A 105 7.76 4.99 -15.97
N GLN A 106 7.66 4.46 -17.20
CA GLN A 106 7.78 3.03 -17.48
C GLN A 106 9.16 2.55 -17.02
N GLN A 107 9.24 2.13 -15.77
CA GLN A 107 10.47 1.75 -15.11
C GLN A 107 10.42 0.29 -14.70
N PRO A 108 11.56 -0.41 -14.77
CA PRO A 108 11.67 -1.67 -14.06
C PRO A 108 11.42 -1.42 -12.58
N ARG A 109 10.82 -2.41 -11.90
CA ARG A 109 10.72 -2.39 -10.44
C ARG A 109 12.11 -2.19 -9.82
N TRP A 110 12.13 -1.57 -8.66
CA TRP A 110 13.34 -1.35 -7.86
C TRP A 110 13.03 -1.68 -6.39
N PRO A 111 14.06 -1.78 -5.54
CA PRO A 111 13.86 -2.16 -4.14
C PRO A 111 13.00 -1.12 -3.41
N GLY A 112 11.88 -1.53 -2.82
CA GLY A 112 10.93 -0.60 -2.21
C GLY A 112 9.99 0.09 -3.21
N HIS A 113 9.84 -0.46 -4.42
CA HIS A 113 8.81 -0.03 -5.36
C HIS A 113 7.40 -0.10 -4.74
N SER A 114 7.07 -1.24 -4.11
CA SER A 114 5.77 -1.54 -3.48
C SER A 114 5.90 -2.76 -2.57
N ALA A 115 5.06 -2.90 -1.54
CA ALA A 115 5.10 -4.05 -0.63
C ALA A 115 4.93 -5.42 -1.32
N PRO A 116 4.06 -5.62 -2.34
CA PRO A 116 4.00 -6.89 -3.06
C PRO A 116 5.28 -7.23 -3.84
N HIS A 117 5.98 -6.21 -4.35
CA HIS A 117 7.28 -6.41 -4.99
C HIS A 117 8.33 -6.89 -3.98
N ASP A 118 8.35 -6.25 -2.81
CA ASP A 118 9.24 -6.63 -1.73
C ASP A 118 9.00 -8.08 -1.26
N LEU A 119 7.74 -8.55 -1.26
CA LEU A 119 7.42 -9.96 -0.98
C LEU A 119 8.00 -10.92 -2.03
N VAL A 120 7.94 -10.56 -3.33
CA VAL A 120 8.56 -11.37 -4.40
C VAL A 120 10.06 -11.45 -4.20
N CYS A 121 10.71 -10.31 -3.93
CA CYS A 121 12.13 -10.29 -3.60
C CYS A 121 12.43 -11.13 -2.36
N LEU A 122 11.72 -10.94 -1.26
CA LEU A 122 12.00 -11.59 0.01
C LEU A 122 11.74 -13.12 0.00
N CYS A 123 10.84 -13.60 -0.85
CA CYS A 123 10.32 -14.96 -0.74
C CYS A 123 10.51 -15.83 -2.00
N THR A 124 11.09 -15.29 -3.08
CA THR A 124 11.47 -16.11 -4.23
C THR A 124 12.82 -16.77 -3.98
N PRO A 125 12.96 -18.10 -4.17
CA PRO A 125 14.23 -18.79 -4.11
C PRO A 125 15.30 -18.15 -5.00
N GLY A 126 16.52 -18.12 -4.48
CA GLY A 126 17.67 -17.50 -5.12
C GLY A 126 18.34 -18.42 -6.12
N ASN A 127 19.57 -18.06 -6.51
CA ASN A 127 20.40 -18.87 -7.40
C ASN A 127 20.53 -20.30 -6.88
N ASP A 128 20.53 -21.27 -7.81
CA ASP A 128 20.59 -22.70 -7.49
C ASP A 128 19.54 -23.14 -6.44
N GLY A 129 18.37 -22.48 -6.44
CA GLY A 129 17.25 -22.83 -5.58
C GLY A 129 17.53 -22.58 -4.09
N TRP A 130 18.50 -21.72 -3.77
CA TRP A 130 18.79 -21.33 -2.38
C TRP A 130 17.52 -20.76 -1.71
N PRO A 131 17.23 -21.08 -0.44
CA PRO A 131 18.06 -21.82 0.51
C PRO A 131 18.00 -23.36 0.40
N PHE A 132 17.18 -23.90 -0.50
CA PHE A 132 16.89 -25.34 -0.57
C PHE A 132 17.92 -26.16 -1.33
N GLY A 133 18.70 -25.55 -2.24
CA GLY A 133 19.69 -26.25 -3.07
C GLY A 133 20.96 -26.70 -2.37
N GLU A 134 21.23 -26.23 -1.14
CA GLU A 134 22.42 -26.64 -0.40
C GLU A 134 22.19 -27.95 0.36
N SER A 135 23.17 -28.87 0.28
CA SER A 135 23.25 -30.14 1.01
C SER A 135 23.44 -29.98 2.54
N ILE A 136 22.90 -28.92 3.13
CA ILE A 136 22.93 -28.71 4.57
C ILE A 136 21.81 -29.55 5.19
N PRO A 137 22.11 -30.44 6.15
CA PRO A 137 21.11 -31.24 6.82
C PRO A 137 20.12 -30.35 7.60
N GLY A 138 18.83 -30.61 7.42
CA GLY A 138 17.75 -29.90 8.13
C GLY A 138 16.56 -29.61 7.22
N LYS A 139 15.36 -29.50 7.80
CA LYS A 139 14.19 -28.98 7.09
C LYS A 139 14.38 -27.47 6.90
N LYS A 140 14.18 -26.99 5.68
CA LYS A 140 14.27 -25.57 5.35
C LYS A 140 12.92 -25.08 4.85
N LYS A 141 12.59 -23.87 5.23
CA LYS A 141 11.47 -23.09 4.68
C LYS A 141 11.98 -21.74 4.21
N LEU A 142 11.27 -21.13 3.27
CA LEU A 142 11.45 -19.75 2.85
C LEU A 142 10.09 -19.06 2.98
N CYS A 143 10.00 -18.03 3.82
CA CYS A 143 8.75 -17.35 4.14
C CYS A 143 7.63 -18.33 4.54
N GLY A 144 7.98 -19.35 5.33
CA GLY A 144 7.06 -20.39 5.79
C GLY A 144 6.69 -21.45 4.74
N ARG A 145 7.23 -21.40 3.53
CA ARG A 145 6.97 -22.38 2.44
C ARG A 145 8.08 -23.41 2.32
N GLU A 146 7.67 -24.65 2.06
CA GLU A 146 8.58 -25.75 1.74
C GLU A 146 9.02 -25.69 0.26
N LYS A 147 10.08 -26.44 -0.07
CA LYS A 147 10.67 -26.50 -1.42
C LYS A 147 9.64 -26.79 -2.52
N SER A 148 8.75 -27.75 -2.28
CA SER A 148 7.71 -28.18 -3.22
C SER A 148 6.68 -27.09 -3.49
N ALA A 149 6.32 -26.31 -2.47
CA ALA A 149 5.35 -25.22 -2.58
C ALA A 149 5.87 -24.01 -3.38
N LEU A 150 7.16 -23.98 -3.71
CA LEU A 150 7.79 -22.94 -4.53
C LEU A 150 8.27 -23.49 -5.89
N GLU A 151 7.76 -24.67 -6.31
CA GLU A 151 8.04 -25.28 -7.61
C GLU A 151 9.55 -25.47 -7.89
N ILE A 152 10.35 -25.71 -6.85
CA ILE A 152 11.76 -26.05 -7.01
C ILE A 152 11.86 -27.55 -7.30
N ALA A 153 11.75 -27.91 -8.57
CA ALA A 153 11.91 -29.28 -9.08
C ALA A 153 13.39 -29.72 -9.16
N GLU A 154 13.62 -30.84 -9.83
CA GLU A 154 14.97 -31.35 -10.16
C GLU A 154 15.80 -30.29 -10.89
N GLY A 155 17.05 -30.12 -10.46
CA GLY A 155 17.98 -29.11 -10.98
C GLY A 155 18.06 -27.82 -10.18
N ASN A 156 17.29 -27.66 -9.09
CA ASN A 156 17.38 -26.54 -8.15
C ASN A 156 17.42 -25.17 -8.85
N LYS A 157 16.50 -24.89 -9.77
CA LYS A 157 16.46 -23.56 -10.41
C LYS A 157 15.92 -22.52 -9.44
N GLY A 158 16.35 -21.27 -9.61
CA GLY A 158 15.77 -20.13 -8.91
C GLY A 158 16.20 -18.81 -9.54
N TRP A 159 15.88 -17.70 -8.88
CA TRP A 159 16.00 -16.37 -9.45
C TRP A 159 17.33 -15.71 -9.05
N SER A 160 18.15 -15.37 -10.05
CA SER A 160 19.51 -14.86 -9.89
C SER A 160 19.73 -13.51 -10.58
N SER A 161 20.92 -12.93 -10.40
CA SER A 161 21.33 -11.68 -11.04
C SER A 161 21.74 -11.81 -12.51
N SER A 162 22.18 -13.00 -12.93
CA SER A 162 22.93 -13.23 -14.18
C SER A 162 22.14 -13.99 -15.26
N GLY A 163 20.88 -14.35 -14.99
CA GLY A 163 20.08 -15.14 -15.93
C GLY A 163 19.49 -14.31 -17.08
N ASN A 164 19.17 -14.98 -18.18
CA ASN A 164 18.28 -14.49 -19.26
C ASN A 164 16.80 -14.31 -18.80
N GLY A 165 16.56 -14.41 -17.49
CA GLY A 165 15.27 -14.26 -16.82
C GLY A 165 14.30 -15.43 -16.96
N GLU A 166 14.64 -16.47 -17.73
CA GLU A 166 13.81 -17.67 -17.82
C GLU A 166 14.05 -18.59 -16.62
N GLU A 167 15.26 -18.55 -16.08
CA GLU A 167 15.61 -19.21 -14.82
C GLU A 167 15.03 -18.43 -13.64
N GLY A 168 14.16 -19.08 -12.85
CA GLY A 168 13.47 -18.45 -11.72
C GLY A 168 12.06 -17.94 -12.03
N LYS A 169 11.64 -17.85 -13.29
CA LYS A 169 10.31 -17.33 -13.66
C LYS A 169 9.16 -18.12 -13.03
N LYS A 170 9.25 -19.46 -13.04
CA LYS A 170 8.28 -20.33 -12.37
C LYS A 170 8.25 -20.09 -10.86
N GLN A 171 9.43 -19.94 -10.24
CA GLN A 171 9.55 -19.69 -8.80
C GLN A 171 8.99 -18.31 -8.42
N MET A 172 9.21 -17.26 -9.23
CA MET A 172 8.59 -15.94 -9.03
C MET A 172 7.07 -16.01 -9.16
N GLN A 173 6.57 -16.68 -10.20
CA GLN A 173 5.14 -16.88 -10.41
C GLN A 173 4.49 -17.62 -9.24
N GLU A 174 5.15 -18.65 -8.71
CA GLU A 174 4.64 -19.42 -7.58
C GLU A 174 4.73 -18.65 -6.27
N THR A 175 5.81 -17.89 -6.06
CA THR A 175 5.93 -16.95 -4.93
C THR A 175 4.80 -15.93 -4.96
N TRP A 176 4.50 -15.36 -6.13
CA TRP A 176 3.38 -14.45 -6.29
C TRP A 176 2.06 -15.11 -5.89
N ASN A 177 1.80 -16.30 -6.46
CA ASN A 177 0.55 -17.02 -6.26
C ASN A 177 0.31 -17.48 -4.81
N THR A 178 1.35 -17.96 -4.13
CA THR A 178 1.23 -18.61 -2.82
C THR A 178 1.54 -17.71 -1.65
N ILE A 179 2.22 -16.58 -1.87
CA ILE A 179 2.66 -15.65 -0.84
C ILE A 179 2.05 -14.26 -1.09
N ALA A 180 2.49 -13.55 -2.12
CA ALA A 180 2.12 -12.15 -2.33
C ALA A 180 0.60 -11.95 -2.45
N LYS A 181 -0.07 -12.78 -3.27
CA LYS A 181 -1.53 -12.75 -3.42
C LYS A 181 -2.29 -12.99 -2.12
N LYS A 182 -1.78 -13.89 -1.25
CA LYS A 182 -2.42 -14.17 0.03
C LYS A 182 -2.33 -12.97 0.97
N CYS A 183 -1.21 -12.28 0.99
CA CYS A 183 -1.04 -11.03 1.75
C CYS A 183 -1.91 -9.87 1.23
N LEU A 184 -2.31 -9.91 -0.05
CA LEU A 184 -3.30 -8.98 -0.62
C LEU A 184 -4.75 -9.32 -0.22
N GLY A 185 -4.98 -10.45 0.46
CA GLY A 185 -6.31 -10.92 0.85
C GLY A 185 -7.02 -10.02 1.86
N GLY A 186 -6.29 -9.25 2.68
CA GLY A 186 -6.85 -8.40 3.73
C GLY A 186 -7.28 -9.16 5.00
N ASP A 187 -7.21 -10.50 4.98
CA ASP A 187 -7.69 -11.37 6.06
C ASP A 187 -6.74 -11.51 7.26
N ALA A 188 -5.57 -10.85 7.24
CA ALA A 188 -4.70 -10.78 8.41
C ALA A 188 -5.30 -9.81 9.43
N GLY A 189 -6.21 -10.33 10.24
CA GLY A 189 -7.10 -9.62 11.15
C GLY A 189 -6.54 -8.33 11.77
N GLY A 190 -7.33 -7.26 11.65
CA GLY A 190 -7.46 -6.18 12.62
C GLY A 190 -6.22 -5.36 12.97
N ASN A 191 -5.07 -5.55 12.32
CA ASN A 191 -3.87 -4.82 12.69
C ASN A 191 -3.99 -3.37 12.23
N ASP A 192 -3.80 -2.46 13.18
CA ASP A 192 -3.69 -1.03 12.92
C ASP A 192 -2.54 -0.77 11.93
N LEU A 193 -2.83 -0.04 10.85
CA LEU A 193 -1.87 0.21 9.77
C LEU A 193 -0.59 0.88 10.30
N LYS A 194 -0.75 1.80 11.25
CA LYS A 194 0.36 2.53 11.87
C LYS A 194 1.20 1.61 12.75
N GLU A 195 0.58 0.76 13.56
CA GLU A 195 1.30 -0.26 14.35
C GLU A 195 2.04 -1.25 13.45
N ALA A 196 1.39 -1.78 12.41
CA ALA A 196 2.02 -2.69 11.47
C ALA A 196 3.23 -2.06 10.78
N LEU A 197 3.09 -0.81 10.30
CA LEU A 197 4.20 -0.09 9.67
C LEU A 197 5.33 0.19 10.64
N HIS A 198 5.02 0.63 11.86
CA HIS A 198 6.01 0.89 12.90
C HIS A 198 6.80 -0.38 13.24
N ASP A 199 6.11 -1.50 13.42
CA ASP A 199 6.74 -2.78 13.70
C ASP A 199 7.62 -3.26 12.53
N PHE A 200 7.18 -3.10 11.29
CA PHE A 200 8.00 -3.36 10.11
C PHE A 200 9.29 -2.51 10.11
N LEU A 201 9.17 -1.19 10.24
CA LEU A 201 10.30 -0.26 10.15
C LEU A 201 11.36 -0.48 11.23
N ARG A 202 10.95 -0.77 12.47
CA ARG A 202 11.85 -1.04 13.59
C ARG A 202 12.72 -2.29 13.37
N ASN A 203 12.27 -3.23 12.55
CA ASN A 203 12.97 -4.47 12.27
C ASN A 203 13.77 -4.42 10.96
N LEU A 204 13.83 -3.26 10.30
CA LEU A 204 14.76 -3.08 9.20
C LEU A 204 16.19 -2.94 9.71
N HIS A 205 17.11 -3.66 9.07
CA HIS A 205 18.53 -3.58 9.41
C HIS A 205 19.15 -2.38 8.72
N LYS A 206 19.46 -1.33 9.48
CA LYS A 206 20.21 -0.18 8.95
C LYS A 206 21.63 -0.62 8.59
N GLN A 207 22.07 -0.28 7.40
CA GLN A 207 23.42 -0.53 6.90
C GLN A 207 24.02 0.75 6.33
N SER A 208 25.33 0.91 6.53
CA SER A 208 26.11 1.98 5.91
C SER A 208 27.18 1.32 5.04
N PHE A 209 27.19 1.63 3.75
CA PHE A 209 28.23 1.18 2.82
C PHE A 209 28.51 2.34 1.86
N ASP A 210 29.76 2.57 1.49
CA ASP A 210 30.23 3.60 0.53
C ASP A 210 29.41 4.93 0.50
N LYS A 211 28.90 5.28 -0.69
CA LYS A 211 28.21 6.54 -1.04
C LYS A 211 26.76 6.65 -0.54
N TYR A 212 26.17 5.58 -0.03
CA TYR A 212 24.77 5.58 0.42
C TYR A 212 24.75 5.33 1.93
N GLN A 213 24.61 6.43 2.69
CA GLN A 213 24.67 6.42 4.16
C GLN A 213 23.38 5.90 4.81
N GLU A 214 22.25 6.03 4.12
CA GLU A 214 20.92 5.62 4.60
C GLU A 214 20.40 4.43 3.78
N ARG A 215 20.92 3.23 4.06
CA ARG A 215 20.41 1.99 3.50
C ARG A 215 19.75 1.15 4.57
N TYR A 216 18.69 0.44 4.19
CA TYR A 216 17.95 -0.43 5.07
C TYR A 216 17.73 -1.77 4.39
N ARG A 217 17.93 -2.86 5.11
CA ARG A 217 17.74 -4.21 4.59
C ARG A 217 16.56 -4.89 5.25
N LEU A 218 15.76 -5.57 4.45
CA LEU A 218 14.77 -6.56 4.87
C LEU A 218 15.23 -7.96 4.48
N GLY A 219 15.33 -8.88 5.45
CA GLY A 219 15.70 -10.27 5.24
C GLY A 219 17.19 -10.60 5.43
N GLU A 220 17.52 -11.87 5.21
CA GLU A 220 18.85 -12.44 5.41
C GLU A 220 19.84 -11.99 4.31
N ASP A 221 20.92 -11.32 4.71
CA ASP A 221 22.10 -11.09 3.88
C ASP A 221 23.37 -11.04 4.74
N LYS A 222 24.50 -11.38 4.13
CA LYS A 222 25.83 -11.07 4.65
C LYS A 222 26.30 -9.77 3.99
N GLU A 223 27.08 -8.96 4.70
CA GLU A 223 27.60 -7.71 4.12
C GLU A 223 28.37 -7.99 2.82
N ASP A 224 27.94 -7.36 1.72
CA ASP A 224 28.47 -7.60 0.38
C ASP A 224 28.15 -6.42 -0.56
N PRO A 225 29.03 -6.13 -1.55
CA PRO A 225 28.80 -5.07 -2.54
C PRO A 225 27.60 -5.31 -3.49
N TYR A 226 27.14 -6.56 -3.64
CA TYR A 226 26.01 -6.95 -4.49
C TYR A 226 24.86 -7.56 -3.65
N PRO A 227 24.15 -6.71 -2.88
CA PRO A 227 23.11 -7.17 -1.98
C PRO A 227 21.94 -7.82 -2.73
N CYS A 228 21.26 -8.74 -2.06
CA CYS A 228 19.98 -9.33 -2.51
C CYS A 228 19.98 -9.99 -3.90
N SER A 229 21.17 -10.41 -4.38
CA SER A 229 21.40 -11.02 -5.70
C SER A 229 20.79 -12.42 -5.88
N GLY A 230 20.31 -13.06 -4.81
CA GLY A 230 19.85 -14.45 -4.83
C GLY A 230 20.99 -15.46 -4.66
N ASN A 231 22.26 -15.07 -4.77
CA ASN A 231 23.38 -15.98 -4.48
C ASN A 231 23.61 -16.10 -2.97
N LYS A 232 22.79 -16.92 -2.31
CA LYS A 232 22.72 -17.07 -0.84
C LYS A 232 22.23 -15.83 -0.08
N LYS A 233 21.58 -14.92 -0.81
CA LYS A 233 21.16 -13.60 -0.34
C LYS A 233 19.76 -13.31 -0.86
N ILE A 234 18.76 -13.55 -0.02
CA ILE A 234 17.36 -13.26 -0.36
C ILE A 234 16.89 -12.17 0.59
N CYS A 235 16.85 -10.95 0.08
CA CYS A 235 16.49 -9.76 0.83
C CYS A 235 15.91 -8.69 -0.09
N VAL A 236 15.58 -7.55 0.50
CA VAL A 236 15.34 -6.27 -0.19
C VAL A 236 16.29 -5.23 0.38
N MET A 237 16.99 -4.49 -0.49
CA MET A 237 17.89 -3.40 -0.09
C MET A 237 17.27 -2.05 -0.41
N TYR A 238 16.74 -1.37 0.60
CA TYR A 238 16.18 -0.03 0.46
C TYR A 238 17.26 1.04 0.45
N TYR A 239 17.12 1.98 -0.48
CA TYR A 239 17.96 3.16 -0.61
C TYR A 239 17.13 4.38 -0.23
N ASN A 240 17.32 4.86 1.00
CA ASN A 240 16.61 6.01 1.55
C ASN A 240 17.44 7.29 1.31
N THR A 241 17.79 7.57 0.05
CA THR A 241 18.67 8.68 -0.30
C THR A 241 17.90 9.99 -0.30
N THR A 242 18.38 11.00 0.40
CA THR A 242 17.81 12.36 0.36
C THR A 242 18.07 13.09 -0.98
N GLU A 243 18.68 12.43 -1.94
CA GLU A 243 18.90 12.96 -3.28
C GLU A 243 17.57 13.04 -4.03
N ALA A 244 17.14 14.26 -4.36
CA ALA A 244 15.81 14.56 -4.94
C ALA A 244 15.49 13.86 -6.28
N ASN A 245 16.47 13.18 -6.86
CA ASN A 245 16.37 12.52 -8.17
C ASN A 245 16.13 11.01 -8.07
N TYR A 246 15.86 10.45 -6.89
CA TYR A 246 15.60 9.00 -6.78
C TYR A 246 14.29 8.73 -6.03
N PRO A 247 13.49 7.76 -6.50
CA PRO A 247 12.27 7.38 -5.80
C PRO A 247 12.60 6.75 -4.45
N MET A 248 12.05 7.35 -3.40
CA MET A 248 12.12 6.84 -2.02
C MET A 248 11.36 5.53 -1.90
N PRO A 249 11.69 4.62 -0.96
CA PRO A 249 10.91 3.41 -0.69
C PRO A 249 9.43 3.71 -0.37
N TRP A 250 8.53 2.79 -0.69
CA TRP A 250 7.07 3.00 -0.55
C TRP A 250 6.65 3.38 0.88
N TRP A 251 7.37 2.86 1.89
CA TRP A 251 7.05 3.10 3.29
C TRP A 251 7.33 4.53 3.75
N THR A 252 8.18 5.28 3.03
CA THR A 252 8.49 6.68 3.37
C THR A 252 7.26 7.56 3.19
N GLU A 253 6.58 7.45 2.04
CA GLU A 253 5.33 8.17 1.76
C GLU A 253 4.21 7.74 2.72
N LEU A 254 4.12 6.44 3.00
CA LEU A 254 3.11 5.92 3.93
C LEU A 254 3.31 6.46 5.35
N GLN A 255 4.54 6.47 5.85
CA GLN A 255 4.87 7.02 7.17
C GLN A 255 4.53 8.50 7.26
N MET A 256 4.87 9.28 6.23
CA MET A 256 4.54 10.72 6.18
C MET A 256 3.04 10.95 6.13
N ALA A 257 2.30 10.19 5.32
CA ALA A 257 0.87 10.34 5.17
C ALA A 257 0.10 10.01 6.46
N ILE A 258 0.49 8.93 7.16
CA ILE A 258 -0.09 8.57 8.46
C ILE A 258 0.14 9.68 9.49
N LYS A 259 1.37 10.23 9.56
CA LYS A 259 1.67 11.35 10.46
C LYS A 259 0.81 12.58 10.16
N ASN A 260 0.65 12.91 8.88
CA ASN A 260 -0.17 14.06 8.46
C ASN A 260 -1.65 13.86 8.81
N ASP A 261 -2.18 12.65 8.66
CA ASP A 261 -3.57 12.34 9.04
C ASP A 261 -3.77 12.37 10.55
N ASP A 262 -2.80 11.94 11.35
CA ASP A 262 -2.87 12.02 12.81
C ASP A 262 -2.77 13.46 13.34
N GLU A 263 -1.88 14.29 12.77
CA GLU A 263 -1.54 15.60 13.34
C GLU A 263 -2.30 16.78 12.71
N LEU A 264 -2.65 16.71 11.42
CA LEU A 264 -3.11 17.87 10.64
C LEU A 264 -4.60 17.81 10.26
N GLN A 265 -5.15 16.62 10.00
CA GLN A 265 -6.57 16.45 9.69
C GLN A 265 -7.50 16.87 10.84
N PRO A 266 -7.26 16.49 12.12
CA PRO A 266 -8.13 16.88 13.22
C PRO A 266 -8.10 18.39 13.46
N LYS A 267 -6.94 19.02 13.25
CA LYS A 267 -6.78 20.49 13.38
C LYS A 267 -7.57 21.23 12.30
N LYS A 268 -7.44 20.81 11.04
CA LYS A 268 -8.22 21.40 9.93
C LYS A 268 -9.72 21.26 10.12
N LYS A 269 -10.20 20.08 10.53
CA LYS A 269 -11.63 19.86 10.81
C LYS A 269 -12.14 20.76 11.94
N ARG A 270 -11.36 20.90 13.02
CA ARG A 270 -11.71 21.79 14.15
C ARG A 270 -11.73 23.25 13.70
N GLU A 271 -10.78 23.71 12.89
CA GLU A 271 -10.75 25.07 12.36
C GLU A 271 -11.92 25.37 11.41
N GLU A 272 -12.28 24.41 10.55
CA GLU A 272 -13.45 24.53 9.67
C GLU A 272 -14.77 24.58 10.45
N GLU A 273 -14.91 23.79 11.53
CA GLU A 273 -16.07 23.82 12.42
C GLU A 273 -16.17 25.15 13.18
N ILE A 274 -15.06 25.67 13.69
CA ILE A 274 -15.00 26.99 14.33
C ILE A 274 -15.41 28.07 13.32
N ASN A 275 -14.85 28.07 12.11
CA ASN A 275 -15.20 29.02 11.06
C ASN A 275 -16.68 28.94 10.67
N LYS A 276 -17.27 27.74 10.60
CA LYS A 276 -18.71 27.55 10.34
C LYS A 276 -19.57 28.09 11.48
N GLN A 277 -19.18 27.87 12.73
CA GLN A 277 -19.90 28.43 13.89
C GLN A 277 -19.83 29.95 13.92
N GLU A 278 -18.65 30.54 13.68
CA GLU A 278 -18.48 31.99 13.66
C GLU A 278 -19.29 32.65 12.53
N ASN A 279 -19.28 32.07 11.33
CA ASN A 279 -20.08 32.58 10.21
C ASN A 279 -21.59 32.46 10.49
N SER A 280 -22.02 31.37 11.13
CA SER A 280 -23.42 31.18 11.53
C SER A 280 -23.84 32.19 12.62
N GLN A 281 -22.95 32.53 13.55
CA GLN A 281 -23.21 33.56 14.56
C GLN A 281 -23.26 34.96 13.95
N LYS A 282 -22.34 35.30 13.03
CA LYS A 282 -22.35 36.57 12.30
C LYS A 282 -23.64 36.76 11.52
N GLN A 283 -24.08 35.74 10.75
CA GLN A 283 -25.37 35.79 10.04
C GLN A 283 -26.56 36.02 10.97
N ARG A 284 -26.59 35.36 12.14
CA ARG A 284 -27.66 35.56 13.14
C ARG A 284 -27.64 36.97 13.75
N GLN A 285 -26.48 37.57 13.94
CA GLN A 285 -26.37 38.95 14.42
C GLN A 285 -26.85 39.96 13.36
N THR A 286 -26.47 39.76 12.09
CA THR A 286 -26.91 40.63 10.99
C THR A 286 -28.44 40.58 10.82
N GLN A 287 -29.05 39.38 10.89
CA GLN A 287 -30.52 39.25 10.84
C GLN A 287 -31.25 39.94 12.00
N LYS A 288 -30.70 39.93 13.22
CA LYS A 288 -31.30 40.63 14.36
C LYS A 288 -31.19 42.16 14.23
N GLN A 289 -30.14 42.65 13.59
CA GLN A 289 -29.92 44.08 13.41
C GLN A 289 -30.85 44.67 12.34
N ASP A 290 -31.10 43.95 11.25
CA ASP A 290 -32.06 44.36 10.21
C ASP A 290 -33.51 44.34 10.72
N GLN A 291 -33.85 43.45 11.66
CA GLN A 291 -35.18 43.43 12.27
C GLN A 291 -35.46 44.60 13.22
N THR A 292 -34.44 45.38 13.59
CA THR A 292 -34.57 46.52 14.52
C THR A 292 -34.76 47.87 13.78
N GLN A 293 -34.70 47.89 12.43
CA GLN A 293 -34.83 49.11 11.61
C GLN A 293 -36.08 49.13 10.70
N LEU A 294 -37.24 48.68 11.18
CA LEU A 294 -38.51 49.03 10.56
C LEU A 294 -39.09 50.27 11.27
N PRO A 295 -39.15 51.44 10.61
CA PRO A 295 -39.88 52.58 11.15
C PRO A 295 -41.39 52.26 11.09
N HIS A 296 -42.00 52.11 12.26
CA HIS A 296 -43.44 52.10 12.45
C HIS A 296 -44.05 53.39 11.87
N THR A 297 -44.59 53.30 10.66
CA THR A 297 -45.56 54.28 10.18
C THR A 297 -46.95 53.75 10.51
N HIS A 298 -47.58 54.40 11.49
CA HIS A 298 -49.00 54.24 11.79
C HIS A 298 -49.83 54.58 10.55
N ARG A 299 -50.63 53.64 10.07
CA ARG A 299 -51.76 53.95 9.19
C ARG A 299 -53.04 53.34 9.76
N THR A 300 -53.82 54.21 10.37
CA THR A 300 -55.22 54.02 10.73
C THR A 300 -56.06 53.94 9.45
N ALA A 301 -56.88 52.90 9.30
CA ALA A 301 -58.08 52.94 8.47
C ALA A 301 -59.11 51.94 9.01
N ALA A 302 -60.34 52.43 9.06
CA ALA A 302 -61.47 51.92 9.84
C ALA A 302 -62.22 50.75 9.17
N LEU A 303 -62.99 50.08 10.03
CA LEU A 303 -64.03 49.08 9.79
C LEU A 303 -64.88 49.30 8.53
N GLN A 304 -65.21 48.20 7.84
CA GLN A 304 -66.58 47.92 7.42
C GLN A 304 -66.90 46.43 7.46
N SER A 305 -68.11 46.13 7.93
CA SER A 305 -68.67 44.83 8.29
C SER A 305 -69.56 44.29 7.16
N ALA A 306 -69.66 42.96 7.01
CA ALA A 306 -70.96 42.28 6.87
C ALA A 306 -70.82 40.75 7.02
N GLN A 307 -71.69 40.19 7.88
CA GLN A 307 -72.09 38.79 8.10
C GLN A 307 -72.53 38.09 6.79
N GLN A 308 -72.65 36.77 6.66
CA GLN A 308 -73.46 35.84 7.47
C GLN A 308 -73.19 34.40 6.97
N GLY A 309 -72.88 33.43 7.85
CA GLY A 309 -73.79 32.32 8.26
C GLY A 309 -73.69 31.09 7.33
N SER A 310 -73.67 29.83 7.72
CA SER A 310 -73.86 29.12 8.99
C SER A 310 -73.39 27.65 8.81
N GLN A 311 -72.88 27.05 9.90
CA GLN A 311 -72.98 25.63 10.32
C GLN A 311 -72.23 24.53 9.53
N GLU A 312 -71.20 23.92 10.16
CA GLU A 312 -71.20 22.63 10.92
C GLU A 312 -70.87 21.46 9.97
N ALA A 313 -69.91 20.54 10.18
CA ALA A 313 -69.20 20.11 11.36
C ALA A 313 -67.81 19.51 11.00
N GLU A 314 -66.92 19.49 12.00
CA GLU A 314 -65.67 18.73 12.17
C GLU A 314 -65.87 17.18 12.06
N PRO A 315 -64.81 16.33 12.10
CA PRO A 315 -63.37 16.60 12.03
C PRO A 315 -62.56 15.61 11.14
N ASP A 316 -61.27 15.92 11.06
CA ASP A 316 -60.14 15.00 11.17
C ASP A 316 -59.48 14.36 9.91
N ASN A 317 -58.24 14.82 9.70
CA ASN A 317 -57.04 14.05 9.40
C ASN A 317 -56.81 13.43 8.00
N THR A 318 -55.76 13.99 7.38
CA THR A 318 -54.57 13.26 6.89
C THR A 318 -54.55 12.74 5.45
N GLU A 319 -53.46 13.16 4.78
CA GLU A 319 -52.73 12.51 3.68
C GLU A 319 -53.21 12.58 2.21
N ASN A 320 -52.29 13.15 1.43
CA ASN A 320 -51.74 12.66 0.16
C ASN A 320 -52.68 12.61 -1.06
N ASN A 321 -52.56 13.70 -1.83
CA ASN A 321 -52.91 13.78 -3.24
C ASN A 321 -52.00 12.84 -4.09
N PRO A 322 -52.51 12.25 -5.18
CA PRO A 322 -51.81 11.29 -6.01
C PRO A 322 -50.98 11.96 -7.13
N ASN A 323 -49.94 11.23 -7.58
CA ASN A 323 -49.26 11.32 -8.90
C ASN A 323 -50.26 11.43 -10.09
N PRO A 324 -49.86 11.60 -11.38
CA PRO A 324 -48.50 11.65 -11.98
C PRO A 324 -48.29 12.65 -13.17
N ILE A 325 -47.04 12.69 -13.66
CA ILE A 325 -46.56 12.91 -15.05
C ILE A 325 -46.80 14.29 -15.71
N ALA A 326 -45.69 14.97 -16.05
CA ALA A 326 -45.55 15.75 -17.28
C ALA A 326 -44.06 15.96 -17.68
N THR A 327 -43.71 15.37 -18.83
CA THR A 327 -42.84 15.89 -19.90
C THR A 327 -41.36 16.25 -19.62
N LEU A 328 -40.46 15.39 -20.11
CA LEU A 328 -39.09 15.73 -20.49
C LEU A 328 -39.10 16.25 -21.93
N GLU A 329 -38.74 17.52 -22.14
CA GLU A 329 -38.34 18.03 -23.45
C GLU A 329 -36.82 18.00 -23.58
N GLU A 330 -36.37 17.40 -24.69
CA GLU A 330 -35.02 17.51 -25.21
C GLU A 330 -34.73 18.94 -25.64
N THR A 331 -33.56 19.50 -25.32
CA THR A 331 -32.93 20.47 -26.22
C THR A 331 -31.41 20.35 -26.20
N SER A 332 -30.92 20.06 -27.41
CA SER A 332 -29.56 20.04 -27.91
C SER A 332 -28.78 21.34 -27.64
N GLY A 333 -27.46 21.23 -27.41
CA GLY A 333 -26.57 22.39 -27.27
C GLY A 333 -25.09 22.01 -27.30
N THR A 334 -24.58 21.69 -28.48
CA THR A 334 -23.16 21.44 -28.74
C THR A 334 -22.45 22.72 -29.22
N LEU A 335 -21.16 22.84 -28.81
CA LEU A 335 -20.04 23.67 -29.31
C LEU A 335 -20.00 25.17 -28.93
N ILE A 336 -18.88 25.58 -28.31
CA ILE A 336 -17.80 26.37 -28.95
C ILE A 336 -16.53 26.27 -28.06
N ILE A 337 -15.48 25.64 -28.60
CA ILE A 337 -14.11 25.68 -28.07
C ILE A 337 -13.42 26.89 -28.73
N PRO A 338 -12.77 27.80 -27.99
CA PRO A 338 -11.87 28.78 -28.58
C PRO A 338 -10.45 28.21 -28.72
N PRO A 339 -9.82 28.28 -29.91
CA PRO A 339 -8.39 28.02 -30.06
C PRO A 339 -7.64 29.34 -29.95
N SER A 340 -6.58 29.39 -29.15
CA SER A 340 -5.51 30.38 -29.28
C SER A 340 -4.31 29.83 -28.51
N SER A 341 -3.33 29.30 -29.23
CA SER A 341 -2.11 30.03 -29.62
C SER A 341 -1.19 30.15 -28.42
N TRP A 342 0.06 29.69 -28.57
CA TRP A 342 1.32 30.25 -28.05
C TRP A 342 2.42 29.27 -28.49
N LEU A 343 2.66 29.27 -29.80
CA LEU A 343 3.99 29.04 -30.34
C LEU A 343 4.66 30.41 -30.38
N PHE A 344 5.83 30.57 -29.77
CA PHE A 344 7.04 31.11 -30.41
C PHE A 344 8.19 31.29 -29.40
N ASN A 345 9.39 31.01 -29.93
CA ASN A 345 10.72 31.45 -29.49
C ASN A 345 11.41 30.71 -28.34
N ALA A 346 12.34 29.82 -28.70
CA ALA A 346 13.76 30.15 -28.61
C ALA A 346 14.59 29.24 -29.54
N LEU A 347 15.04 29.83 -30.64
CA LEU A 347 16.16 29.37 -31.47
C LEU A 347 17.31 30.34 -31.16
N LEU A 348 18.55 29.82 -31.17
CA LEU A 348 19.87 30.50 -31.07
C LEU A 348 20.49 30.55 -29.65
N LEU A 349 21.52 29.74 -29.41
CA LEU A 349 22.93 30.16 -29.44
C LEU A 349 23.88 29.04 -28.92
N ILE A 350 24.91 28.77 -29.75
CA ILE A 350 26.17 28.01 -29.54
C ILE A 350 26.11 26.49 -29.74
#